data_AF-E9I7W4-F1
#
_entry.id   AF-E9I7W4-F1
#
_cell.length_a   1.000
_cell.length_b   1.000
_cell.length_c   1.000
_cell.angle_alpha   90.00
_cell.angle_beta   90.00
_cell.angle_gamma   90.00
#
_symmetry.space_group_name_H-M   'P 1'
#
loop_
_entity.id
_entity.type
_entity.pdbx_description
1 polymer ?
#
loop_
_entity_poly.entity_id
_entity_poly.type
_entity_poly.pdbx_seq_one_letter_code
_entity_poly.pdbx_strand_id
1 'polypeptide(L)'
;MWAAGLLILLALIALCASLALQWLKQSRRDAWLNSELMGRAQPAAHSRPCDDDLGGTTAAPLKLLILGQSNAGNHGPQPPRQALLPRWVQVQHGSQCLWTQDPLPGASGDGRSIWSRLPQALQQQGLMRTPQLAVMAVQSTTIEDWSRPSSPLNRALQRELHALKAAGWTPDL
;
A
#
# COMPACT_ATOMS: atom_id res chain seq x y z
N MET A 1 -43.21 37.59 12.90
CA MET A 1 -43.29 36.11 12.72
C MET A 1 -42.66 35.63 11.40
N TRP A 2 -42.79 36.35 10.28
CA TRP A 2 -42.24 35.96 8.98
C TRP A 2 -40.69 35.90 8.88
N ALA A 3 -39.99 36.81 9.57
CA ALA A 3 -38.53 36.86 9.54
C ALA A 3 -37.85 35.59 10.12
N ALA A 4 -38.43 35.00 11.17
CA ALA A 4 -37.89 33.77 11.78
C ALA A 4 -38.04 32.55 10.84
N GLY A 5 -39.17 32.44 10.13
CA GLY A 5 -39.39 31.38 9.15
C GLY A 5 -38.41 31.44 7.98
N LEU A 6 -38.10 32.64 7.48
CA LEU A 6 -37.13 32.83 6.41
C LEU A 6 -35.70 32.44 6.85
N LEU A 7 -35.29 32.81 8.07
CA LEU A 7 -33.97 32.45 8.60
C LEU A 7 -33.80 30.94 8.77
N ILE A 8 -34.82 30.24 9.28
CA ILE A 8 -34.79 28.78 9.41
C ILE A 8 -34.68 28.12 8.03
N LEU A 9 -35.47 28.58 7.05
CA LEU A 9 -35.40 28.05 5.69
C LEU A 9 -34.01 28.22 5.07
N LEU A 10 -33.40 29.40 5.21
CA LEU A 10 -32.05 29.66 4.71
C LEU A 10 -31.00 28.78 5.40
N ALA A 11 -31.10 28.58 6.71
CA ALA A 11 -30.21 27.69 7.45
C ALA A 11 -30.31 26.24 6.98
N LEU A 12 -31.54 25.74 6.73
CA LEU A 12 -31.76 24.40 6.20
C LEU A 12 -31.18 24.23 4.80
N ILE A 13 -31.37 25.22 3.92
CA ILE A 13 -30.79 25.21 2.57
C ILE A 13 -29.25 25.15 2.64
N ALA A 14 -28.64 25.98 3.48
CA ALA A 14 -27.18 26.00 3.66
C ALA A 14 -26.66 24.66 4.19
N LEU A 15 -27.36 24.05 5.16
CA LEU A 15 -27.01 22.73 5.69
C LEU A 15 -27.10 21.65 4.61
N CYS A 16 -28.20 21.58 3.87
CA CYS A 16 -28.38 20.62 2.78
C CYS A 16 -27.29 20.77 1.70
N ALA A 17 -26.97 22.01 1.31
CA ALA A 17 -25.91 22.28 0.35
C ALA A 17 -24.53 21.82 0.88
N SER A 18 -24.24 22.06 2.16
CA SER A 18 -22.98 21.64 2.77
C SER A 18 -22.83 20.11 2.80
N LEU A 19 -23.90 19.38 3.15
CA LEU A 19 -23.92 17.92 3.18
C LEU A 19 -23.77 17.34 1.77
N ALA A 20 -24.47 17.93 0.78
CA ALA A 20 -24.33 17.52 -0.62
C ALA A 20 -22.90 17.73 -1.13
N LEU A 21 -22.26 18.86 -0.80
CA LEU A 21 -20.86 19.14 -1.16
C LEU A 21 -19.88 18.17 -0.50
N GLN A 22 -20.08 17.86 0.78
CA GLN A 22 -19.27 16.87 1.51
C GLN A 22 -19.40 15.49 0.88
N TRP A 23 -20.62 15.06 0.58
CA TRP A 23 -20.89 13.78 -0.08
C TRP A 23 -20.24 13.71 -1.47
N LEU A 24 -20.36 14.76 -2.28
CA LEU A 24 -19.70 14.83 -3.59
C LEU A 24 -18.17 14.75 -3.48
N LYS A 25 -17.57 15.48 -2.52
CA LYS A 25 -16.12 15.42 -2.28
C LYS A 25 -15.69 14.00 -1.87
N GLN A 26 -16.43 13.38 -0.97
CA GLN A 26 -16.15 12.02 -0.50
C GLN A 26 -16.30 10.98 -1.63
N SER A 27 -17.36 11.07 -2.44
CA SER A 27 -17.56 10.19 -3.59
C SER A 27 -16.43 10.31 -4.62
N ARG A 28 -15.94 11.53 -4.90
CA ARG A 28 -14.77 11.75 -5.77
C ARG A 28 -13.49 11.17 -5.17
N ARG A 29 -13.29 11.35 -3.86
CA ARG A 29 -12.15 10.77 -3.13
C ARG A 29 -12.17 9.25 -3.18
N ASP A 30 -13.34 8.63 -2.94
CA ASP A 30 -13.52 7.19 -2.97
C ASP A 30 -13.32 6.62 -4.40
N ALA A 31 -13.81 7.31 -5.42
CA ALA A 31 -13.57 6.94 -6.82
C ALA A 31 -12.06 6.99 -7.16
N TRP A 32 -11.38 8.06 -6.74
CA TRP A 32 -9.94 8.17 -6.93
C TRP A 32 -9.16 7.08 -6.18
N LEU A 33 -9.50 6.78 -4.92
CA LEU A 33 -8.88 5.69 -4.16
C LEU A 33 -9.03 4.33 -4.85
N ASN A 34 -10.20 4.04 -5.42
CA ASN A 34 -10.39 2.82 -6.21
C ASN A 34 -9.46 2.78 -7.43
N SER A 35 -9.31 3.91 -8.14
CA SER A 35 -8.39 4.03 -9.27
C SER A 35 -6.95 3.74 -8.85
N GLU A 36 -6.48 4.35 -7.76
CA GLU A 36 -5.12 4.11 -7.24
C GLU A 36 -4.92 2.65 -6.80
N LEU A 37 -5.94 2.03 -6.18
CA LEU A 37 -5.89 0.63 -5.77
C LEU A 37 -5.79 -0.34 -6.94
N MET A 38 -6.45 -0.03 -8.06
CA MET A 38 -6.36 -0.79 -9.32
C MET A 38 -5.04 -0.55 -10.04
N GLY A 39 -4.50 0.67 -9.93
CA GLY A 39 -3.23 1.07 -10.54
C GLY A 39 -1.98 0.64 -9.78
N ARG A 40 -2.11 -0.12 -8.68
CA ARG A 40 -0.95 -0.58 -7.91
C ARG A 40 -0.04 -1.46 -8.77
N ALA A 41 1.25 -1.29 -8.58
CA ALA A 41 2.30 -2.08 -9.19
C ALA A 41 1.96 -3.57 -9.06
N GLN A 42 2.01 -4.24 -10.20
CA GLN A 42 1.85 -5.69 -10.29
C GLN A 42 3.24 -6.34 -10.24
N PRO A 43 3.34 -7.64 -9.92
CA PRO A 43 4.61 -8.33 -9.97
C PRO A 43 5.29 -8.15 -11.33
N ALA A 44 6.58 -7.81 -11.32
CA ALA A 44 7.34 -7.66 -12.54
C ALA A 44 7.40 -8.98 -13.32
N ALA A 45 7.43 -8.93 -14.66
CA ALA A 45 7.44 -10.12 -15.51
C ALA A 45 8.61 -11.08 -15.27
N HIS A 46 9.72 -10.57 -14.72
CA HIS A 46 10.91 -11.36 -14.38
C HIS A 46 10.91 -11.83 -12.92
N SER A 47 9.83 -11.62 -12.16
CA SER A 47 9.70 -12.13 -10.79
C SER A 47 9.77 -13.66 -10.76
N ARG A 48 10.29 -14.21 -9.67
CA ARG A 48 10.48 -15.66 -9.51
C ARG A 48 9.81 -16.16 -8.23
N PRO A 49 9.34 -17.42 -8.16
CA PRO A 49 8.85 -18.00 -6.90
C PRO A 49 9.93 -18.00 -5.80
N CYS A 50 9.54 -17.87 -4.53
CA CYS A 50 10.49 -17.82 -3.40
C CYS A 50 11.22 -19.14 -3.09
N ASP A 51 10.71 -20.25 -3.61
CA ASP A 51 11.28 -21.58 -3.60
C ASP A 51 12.57 -21.68 -4.44
N ASP A 52 12.84 -20.70 -5.30
CA ASP A 52 14.16 -20.48 -5.88
C ASP A 52 15.11 -19.91 -4.80
N ASP A 53 16.10 -20.71 -4.39
CA ASP A 53 17.05 -20.34 -3.34
C ASP A 53 18.07 -19.28 -3.79
N LEU A 54 17.61 -18.02 -3.87
CA LEU A 54 18.48 -16.85 -4.07
C LEU A 54 19.07 -16.32 -2.75
N GLY A 55 18.63 -16.85 -1.61
CA GLY A 55 18.89 -16.31 -0.27
C GLY A 55 19.78 -17.17 0.62
N GLY A 56 19.96 -18.46 0.33
CA GLY A 56 20.88 -19.38 1.00
C GLY A 56 20.59 -19.65 2.48
N THR A 57 19.43 -19.26 3.02
CA THR A 57 19.10 -19.41 4.45
C THR A 57 17.94 -20.38 4.65
N THR A 58 18.12 -21.35 5.54
CA THR A 58 17.06 -22.25 6.02
C THR A 58 16.21 -21.64 7.14
N ALA A 59 16.54 -20.44 7.61
CA ALA A 59 15.83 -19.77 8.69
C ALA A 59 14.48 -19.23 8.19
N ALA A 60 13.46 -19.23 9.07
CA ALA A 60 12.18 -18.63 8.73
C ALA A 60 12.34 -17.12 8.42
N PRO A 61 11.76 -16.62 7.30
CA PRO A 61 11.92 -15.23 6.90
C PRO A 61 11.29 -14.28 7.92
N LEU A 62 11.79 -13.04 8.00
CA LEU A 62 11.18 -11.95 8.77
C LEU A 62 10.00 -11.37 7.96
N LYS A 63 8.78 -11.62 8.38
CA LYS A 63 7.54 -11.23 7.68
C LYS A 63 7.13 -9.82 8.09
N LEU A 64 7.19 -8.86 7.16
CA LEU A 64 6.91 -7.45 7.44
C LEU A 64 5.75 -6.94 6.60
N LEU A 65 4.71 -6.44 7.26
CA LEU A 65 3.60 -5.75 6.60
C LEU A 65 3.94 -4.27 6.49
N ILE A 66 4.02 -3.78 5.26
CA ILE A 66 4.35 -2.39 4.95
C ILE A 66 3.07 -1.67 4.56
N LEU A 67 2.70 -0.67 5.36
CA LEU A 67 1.57 0.23 5.11
C LEU A 67 2.07 1.67 4.97
N GLY A 68 1.37 2.47 4.15
CA GLY A 68 1.61 3.91 4.14
C GLY A 68 1.31 4.59 2.81
N GLN A 69 1.88 5.78 2.64
CA GLN A 69 1.65 6.63 1.47
C GLN A 69 2.83 6.60 0.48
N SER A 70 3.07 7.71 -0.23
CA SER A 70 4.11 7.86 -1.26
C SER A 70 5.50 7.39 -0.83
N ASN A 71 5.95 7.75 0.39
CA ASN A 71 7.26 7.38 0.93
C ASN A 71 7.43 5.86 1.11
N ALA A 72 6.34 5.13 1.30
CA ALA A 72 6.33 3.68 1.39
C ALA A 72 6.06 3.01 0.03
N GLY A 73 5.66 3.77 -1.00
CA GLY A 73 4.98 3.27 -2.17
C GLY A 73 5.71 3.46 -3.49
N ASN A 74 7.02 3.20 -3.57
CA ASN A 74 7.80 3.21 -4.82
C ASN A 74 7.91 4.55 -5.56
N HIS A 75 7.90 5.70 -4.87
CA HIS A 75 8.05 7.01 -5.53
C HIS A 75 9.50 7.49 -5.63
N GLY A 76 10.47 6.58 -5.42
CA GLY A 76 11.88 6.90 -5.57
C GLY A 76 12.28 7.04 -7.04
N PRO A 77 13.38 7.76 -7.33
CA PRO A 77 13.82 8.00 -8.70
C PRO A 77 14.14 6.68 -9.41
N GLN A 78 13.73 6.57 -10.68
CA GLN A 78 14.08 5.44 -11.52
C GLN A 78 15.60 5.43 -11.76
N PRO A 79 16.26 4.26 -11.68
CA PRO A 79 17.69 4.18 -11.95
C PRO A 79 17.96 4.48 -13.43
N PRO A 80 19.07 5.16 -13.76
CA PRO A 80 19.61 5.13 -15.12
C PRO A 80 19.72 3.68 -15.60
N ARG A 81 19.50 3.44 -16.90
CA ARG A 81 19.54 2.08 -17.51
C ARG A 81 20.82 1.28 -17.24
N GLN A 82 21.88 1.95 -16.81
CA GLN A 82 23.22 1.39 -16.52
C GLN A 82 23.58 1.36 -15.03
N ALA A 83 22.71 1.84 -14.13
CA ALA A 83 23.07 2.08 -12.73
C ALA A 83 22.47 1.01 -11.79
N LEU A 84 23.39 0.20 -11.26
CA LEU A 84 23.25 -0.76 -10.15
C LEU A 84 22.61 -2.11 -10.50
N LEU A 85 23.23 -3.16 -9.97
CA LEU A 85 22.67 -4.50 -9.97
C LEU A 85 21.29 -4.49 -9.31
N PRO A 86 20.33 -5.24 -9.87
CA PRO A 86 19.01 -5.34 -9.30
C PRO A 86 19.05 -5.89 -7.87
N ARG A 87 18.34 -5.22 -6.97
CA ARG A 87 18.17 -5.68 -5.58
C ARG A 87 16.90 -6.51 -5.50
N TRP A 88 17.07 -7.82 -5.46
CA TRP A 88 15.99 -8.76 -5.28
C TRP A 88 15.50 -8.75 -3.83
N VAL A 89 14.18 -8.77 -3.66
CA VAL A 89 13.51 -8.90 -2.36
C VAL A 89 12.39 -9.91 -2.44
N GLN A 90 12.15 -10.61 -1.33
CA GLN A 90 10.98 -11.48 -1.20
C GLN A 90 9.75 -10.62 -0.89
N VAL A 91 8.71 -10.76 -1.71
CA VAL A 91 7.43 -10.08 -1.55
C VAL A 91 6.31 -11.11 -1.55
N GLN A 92 5.46 -11.04 -0.54
CA GLN A 92 4.18 -11.71 -0.51
C GLN A 92 3.14 -10.82 -1.22
N HIS A 93 2.55 -11.33 -2.29
CA HIS A 93 1.48 -10.68 -3.03
C HIS A 93 0.29 -11.63 -3.16
N GLY A 94 -0.78 -11.37 -2.41
CA GLY A 94 -1.88 -12.32 -2.27
C GLY A 94 -1.37 -13.65 -1.67
N SER A 95 -1.60 -14.77 -2.37
CA SER A 95 -1.13 -16.10 -1.97
C SER A 95 0.27 -16.44 -2.46
N GLN A 96 0.90 -15.59 -3.28
CA GLN A 96 2.19 -15.88 -3.91
C GLN A 96 3.34 -15.24 -3.15
N CYS A 97 4.41 -15.99 -2.91
CA CYS A 97 5.70 -15.44 -2.53
C CYS A 97 6.57 -15.31 -3.78
N LEU A 98 7.13 -14.12 -3.99
CA LEU A 98 7.93 -13.80 -5.17
C LEU A 98 9.24 -13.13 -4.77
N TRP A 99 10.35 -13.57 -5.36
CA TRP A 99 11.51 -12.74 -5.56
C TRP A 99 11.23 -11.72 -6.67
N THR A 100 11.35 -10.44 -6.35
CA THR A 100 11.08 -9.36 -7.30
C THR A 100 12.01 -8.16 -7.06
N GLN A 101 11.87 -7.13 -7.90
CA GLN A 101 12.65 -5.89 -7.84
C GLN A 101 11.70 -4.70 -7.83
N ASP A 102 12.25 -3.52 -7.56
CA ASP A 102 11.50 -2.26 -7.69
C ASP A 102 10.97 -2.07 -9.14
N PRO A 103 9.75 -1.56 -9.33
CA PRO A 103 8.76 -1.22 -8.30
C PRO A 103 8.14 -2.46 -7.63
N LEU A 104 8.11 -2.46 -6.29
CA LEU A 104 7.55 -3.59 -5.53
C LEU A 104 6.03 -3.68 -5.69
N PRO A 105 5.47 -4.89 -5.89
CA PRO A 105 4.04 -5.04 -6.10
C PRO A 105 3.23 -4.66 -4.86
N GLY A 106 2.02 -4.14 -5.09
CA GLY A 106 1.12 -3.68 -4.03
C GLY A 106 1.31 -2.21 -3.59
N ALA A 107 2.29 -1.51 -4.15
CA ALA A 107 2.47 -0.06 -4.01
C ALA A 107 1.96 0.70 -5.24
N SER A 108 1.60 1.98 -5.07
CA SER A 108 1.00 2.84 -6.11
C SER A 108 2.00 3.47 -7.07
N GLY A 109 3.28 3.63 -6.68
CA GLY A 109 4.32 4.18 -7.52
C GLY A 109 5.00 3.15 -8.42
N ASP A 110 5.72 3.64 -9.42
CA ASP A 110 6.39 2.89 -10.49
C ASP A 110 7.94 3.01 -10.45
N GLY A 111 8.46 3.61 -9.39
CA GLY A 111 9.87 3.89 -9.20
C GLY A 111 10.53 2.99 -8.15
N ARG A 112 11.60 3.49 -7.54
CA ARG A 112 12.37 2.76 -6.53
C ARG A 112 11.68 2.77 -5.17
N SER A 113 11.88 1.68 -4.43
CA SER A 113 11.41 1.53 -3.07
C SER A 113 12.56 1.68 -2.07
N ILE A 114 12.25 2.13 -0.86
CA ILE A 114 13.22 2.06 0.24
C ILE A 114 13.39 0.63 0.75
N TRP A 115 12.36 -0.21 0.60
CA TRP A 115 12.32 -1.56 1.15
C TRP A 115 13.29 -2.52 0.46
N SER A 116 13.65 -2.26 -0.80
CA SER A 116 14.70 -3.01 -1.52
C SER A 116 16.09 -2.89 -0.89
N ARG A 117 16.29 -1.93 0.04
CA ARG A 117 17.52 -1.77 0.82
C ARG A 117 17.49 -2.50 2.16
N LEU A 118 16.31 -2.91 2.63
CA LEU A 118 16.11 -3.44 3.97
C LEU A 118 16.90 -4.74 4.24
N PRO A 119 16.95 -5.75 3.34
CA PRO A 119 17.71 -6.97 3.62
C PRO A 119 19.18 -6.68 3.96
N GLN A 120 19.82 -5.83 3.17
CA GLN A 120 21.22 -5.45 3.38
C GLN A 120 21.40 -4.69 4.71
N ALA A 121 20.48 -3.77 5.03
CA ALA A 121 20.54 -3.02 6.27
C ALA A 121 20.39 -3.94 7.50
N LEU A 122 19.47 -4.91 7.45
CA LEU A 122 19.27 -5.89 8.51
C LEU A 122 20.50 -6.81 8.68
N GLN A 123 21.09 -7.27 7.58
CA GLN A 123 22.32 -8.07 7.60
C GLN A 123 23.49 -7.30 8.24
N GLN A 124 23.63 -6.01 7.94
CA GLN A 124 24.65 -5.15 8.56
C GLN A 124 24.45 -4.96 10.07
N GLN A 125 23.23 -5.14 10.57
CA GLN A 125 22.90 -5.16 11.99
C GLN A 125 23.00 -6.57 12.62
N GLY A 126 23.47 -7.56 11.87
CA GLY A 126 23.64 -8.95 12.33
C GLY A 126 22.36 -9.79 12.29
N LEU A 127 21.25 -9.29 11.73
CA LEU A 127 20.04 -10.08 11.54
C LEU A 127 20.15 -10.92 10.27
N MET A 128 20.21 -12.24 10.44
CA MET A 128 20.39 -13.21 9.35
C MET A 128 19.08 -13.70 8.72
N ARG A 129 17.91 -13.21 9.17
CA ARG A 129 16.61 -13.54 8.57
C ARG A 129 16.39 -12.68 7.32
N THR A 130 16.13 -13.32 6.18
CA THR A 130 15.69 -12.62 4.96
C THR A 130 14.30 -12.01 5.18
N PRO A 131 14.10 -10.71 4.94
CA PRO A 131 12.77 -10.12 5.07
C PRO A 131 11.87 -10.54 3.89
N GLN A 132 10.66 -10.98 4.21
CA GLN A 132 9.57 -11.21 3.29
C GLN A 132 8.53 -10.11 3.49
N LEU A 133 8.30 -9.29 2.47
CA LEU A 133 7.51 -8.07 2.58
C LEU A 133 6.09 -8.29 2.05
N ALA A 134 5.07 -7.83 2.74
CA ALA A 134 3.74 -7.61 2.14
C ALA A 134 3.53 -6.10 2.04
N VAL A 135 3.37 -5.55 0.83
CA VAL A 135 3.33 -4.09 0.62
C VAL A 135 1.94 -3.63 0.24
N MET A 136 1.42 -2.66 0.98
CA MET A 136 0.21 -1.92 0.63
C MET A 136 0.46 -0.44 0.89
N ALA A 137 0.89 0.29 -0.16
CA ALA A 137 1.24 1.70 -0.04
C ALA A 137 0.62 2.55 -1.15
N VAL A 138 -0.28 3.45 -0.77
CA VAL A 138 -1.10 4.24 -1.71
C VAL A 138 -0.80 5.72 -1.54
N GLN A 139 -0.29 6.36 -2.59
CA GLN A 139 0.13 7.75 -2.59
C GLN A 139 -0.97 8.69 -2.14
N SER A 140 -0.61 9.85 -1.61
CA SER A 140 -1.53 10.94 -1.27
C SER A 140 -2.72 10.50 -0.40
N THR A 141 -2.57 9.45 0.40
CA THR A 141 -3.57 8.97 1.35
C THR A 141 -3.37 9.57 2.73
N THR A 142 -4.47 9.84 3.41
CA THR A 142 -4.54 10.30 4.79
C THR A 142 -4.90 9.15 5.70
N ILE A 143 -4.66 9.27 7.00
CA ILE A 143 -5.08 8.24 7.96
C ILE A 143 -6.59 7.96 7.89
N GLU A 144 -7.42 8.96 7.59
CA GLU A 144 -8.87 8.81 7.42
C GLU A 144 -9.22 7.91 6.24
N ASP A 145 -8.44 7.93 5.16
CA ASP A 145 -8.62 6.98 4.05
C ASP A 145 -8.34 5.55 4.52
N TRP A 146 -7.43 5.34 5.47
CA TRP A 146 -7.10 4.02 6.01
C TRP A 146 -8.08 3.56 7.09
N SER A 147 -8.65 4.46 7.89
CA SER A 147 -9.44 4.12 9.09
C SER A 147 -10.95 4.15 8.86
N ARG A 148 -11.47 5.02 7.97
CA ARG A 148 -12.92 5.16 7.77
C ARG A 148 -13.51 3.83 7.27
N PRO A 149 -14.51 3.25 7.95
CA PRO A 149 -15.07 1.94 7.57
C PRO A 149 -15.62 1.88 6.13
N SER A 150 -16.19 2.99 5.65
CA SER A 150 -16.70 3.11 4.28
C SER A 150 -15.62 3.43 3.25
N SER A 151 -14.36 3.62 3.64
CA SER A 151 -13.28 3.90 2.70
C SER A 151 -12.95 2.67 1.84
N PRO A 152 -12.77 2.83 0.52
CA PRO A 152 -12.23 1.77 -0.33
C PRO A 152 -10.90 1.20 0.14
N LEU A 153 -10.02 2.06 0.67
CA LEU A 153 -8.68 1.69 1.11
C LEU A 153 -8.72 0.84 2.38
N ASN A 154 -9.55 1.21 3.35
CA ASN A 154 -9.80 0.38 4.53
C ASN A 154 -10.30 -1.02 4.13
N ARG A 155 -11.31 -1.09 3.24
CA ARG A 155 -11.82 -2.39 2.75
C ARG A 155 -10.75 -3.20 2.03
N ALA A 156 -9.90 -2.55 1.25
CA ALA A 156 -8.80 -3.22 0.56
C ALA A 156 -7.76 -3.76 1.55
N LEU A 157 -7.42 -3.00 2.59
CA LEU A 157 -6.54 -3.46 3.67
C LEU A 157 -7.11 -4.68 4.38
N GLN A 158 -8.39 -4.68 4.73
CA GLN A 158 -9.02 -5.84 5.36
C GLN A 158 -8.96 -7.08 4.45
N ARG A 159 -9.21 -6.92 3.15
CA ARG A 159 -9.07 -8.03 2.19
C ARG A 159 -7.63 -8.55 2.10
N GLU A 160 -6.65 -7.65 2.08
CA GLU A 160 -5.23 -8.03 2.05
C GLU A 160 -4.84 -8.81 3.32
N LEU A 161 -5.22 -8.31 4.50
CA LEU A 161 -4.98 -8.99 5.77
C LEU A 161 -5.63 -10.38 5.81
N HIS A 162 -6.85 -10.52 5.29
CA HIS A 162 -7.51 -11.82 5.18
C HIS A 162 -6.77 -12.76 4.22
N ALA A 163 -6.32 -12.26 3.06
CA ALA A 163 -5.57 -13.05 2.08
C ALA A 163 -4.22 -13.53 2.65
N LEU A 164 -3.49 -12.65 3.32
CA LEU A 164 -2.23 -12.98 4.00
C LEU A 164 -2.46 -14.05 5.07
N LYS A 165 -3.47 -13.87 5.93
CA LYS A 165 -3.82 -14.86 6.95
C LYS A 165 -4.20 -16.22 6.33
N ALA A 166 -4.98 -16.23 5.25
CA ALA A 166 -5.36 -17.45 4.54
C ALA A 166 -4.14 -18.17 3.91
N ALA A 167 -3.11 -17.42 3.54
CA ALA A 167 -1.84 -17.96 3.05
C ALA A 167 -0.89 -18.43 4.17
N GLY A 168 -1.31 -18.43 5.45
CA GLY A 168 -0.43 -18.73 6.58
C GLY A 168 0.67 -17.67 6.79
N TRP A 169 0.48 -16.48 6.22
CA TRP A 169 1.39 -15.36 6.36
C TRP A 169 0.95 -14.51 7.56
N THR A 170 1.74 -14.55 8.63
CA THR A 170 1.53 -13.75 9.84
C THR A 170 2.71 -12.80 9.99
N PRO A 171 2.49 -11.48 10.09
CA PRO A 171 3.59 -10.53 10.27
C PRO A 171 4.28 -10.76 11.62
N ASP A 172 5.60 -10.64 11.62
CA ASP A 172 6.39 -10.43 12.84
C ASP A 172 6.11 -8.99 13.32
N LEU A 173 5.47 -8.84 14.48
CA LEU A 173 5.17 -7.56 15.14
C LEU A 173 6.22 -7.22 16.21
#